data_AF-R0MJ80-F1
#
_entry.id   AF-R0MJ80-F1
#
_cell.length_a   1.000
_cell.length_b   1.000
_cell.length_c   1.000
_cell.angle_alpha   90.00
_cell.angle_beta   90.00
_cell.angle_gamma   90.00
#
_symmetry.space_group_name_H-M   'P 1'
#
loop_
_entity.id
_entity.type
_entity.pdbx_description
1 polymer ?
#
loop_
_entity_poly.entity_id
_entity_poly.type
_entity_poly.pdbx_seq_one_letter_code
_entity_poly.pdbx_strand_id
1 'polypeptide(L)'
;MGGRRRNKQNVDRPLTFADGKETVYGQIVAPLGQGQFTVNCSDSVTRIAKIRGSLYKTVWIGPNDIVLLSLREGNPNRADIELKYMPKEIKILKDNDYIEDTFTSGDPNGVKIDFDQI
;
A
#
# COMPACT_ATOMS: atom_id res chain seq x y z
N MET A 1 -22.68 -23.30 18.51
CA MET A 1 -23.10 -22.77 17.20
C MET A 1 -22.07 -21.77 16.71
N GLY A 2 -21.39 -22.07 15.60
CA GLY A 2 -20.30 -21.25 15.05
C GLY A 2 -20.83 -20.00 14.34
N GLY A 3 -20.44 -18.82 14.82
CA GLY A 3 -20.75 -17.56 14.16
C GLY A 3 -20.01 -17.44 12.83
N ARG A 4 -20.76 -17.35 11.73
CA ARG A 4 -20.27 -16.95 10.40
C ARG A 4 -19.51 -15.62 10.52
N ARG A 5 -18.18 -15.68 10.45
CA ARG A 5 -17.32 -14.51 10.27
C ARG A 5 -17.58 -13.97 8.86
N ARG A 6 -18.52 -13.03 8.74
CA ARG A 6 -18.72 -12.25 7.51
C ARG A 6 -17.41 -11.56 7.19
N ASN A 7 -16.88 -11.82 5.99
CA ASN A 7 -15.69 -11.17 5.47
C ASN A 7 -16.01 -9.68 5.26
N LYS A 8 -15.82 -8.89 6.31
CA LYS A 8 -16.06 -7.43 6.35
C LYS A 8 -14.89 -6.70 5.71
N GLN A 9 -14.46 -7.14 4.53
CA GLN A 9 -13.35 -6.49 3.81
C GLN A 9 -13.83 -5.30 2.96
N ASN A 10 -15.13 -5.22 2.67
CA ASN A 10 -15.79 -4.15 1.91
C ASN A 10 -16.74 -3.33 2.81
N VAL A 11 -16.31 -2.99 4.02
CA VAL A 11 -16.93 -1.89 4.77
C VAL A 11 -16.05 -0.68 4.56
N ASP A 12 -16.67 0.40 4.11
CA ASP A 12 -16.23 1.79 4.19
C ASP A 12 -15.23 1.98 5.34
N ARG A 13 -13.94 1.79 5.03
CA ARG A 13 -12.87 2.07 5.99
C ARG A 13 -12.56 3.54 5.78
N PRO A 14 -12.41 4.34 6.86
CA PRO A 14 -11.96 5.71 6.70
C PRO A 14 -10.61 5.68 5.99
N LEU A 15 -10.54 6.36 4.85
CA LEU A 15 -9.33 6.44 4.05
C LEU A 15 -8.26 7.17 4.88
N THR A 16 -7.16 6.50 5.17
CA THR A 16 -6.05 7.10 5.90
C THR A 16 -5.12 7.80 4.92
N PHE A 17 -4.94 9.11 5.10
CA PHE A 17 -3.98 9.90 4.33
C PHE A 17 -2.61 9.88 5.00
N ALA A 18 -1.55 9.99 4.19
CA ALA A 18 -0.22 10.21 4.70
C ALA A 18 -0.09 11.69 5.13
N ASP A 19 0.47 11.94 6.33
CA ASP A 19 0.69 13.30 6.83
C ASP A 19 2.00 13.91 6.28
N GLY A 20 2.79 13.13 5.54
CA GLY A 20 4.05 13.54 4.92
C GLY A 20 5.24 13.64 5.87
N LYS A 21 5.02 13.68 7.19
CA LYS A 21 6.09 13.73 8.21
C LYS A 21 6.53 12.35 8.68
N GLU A 22 5.57 11.56 9.19
CA GLU A 22 5.82 10.23 9.73
C GLU A 22 5.37 9.13 8.77
N THR A 23 4.47 9.45 7.85
CA THR A 23 3.93 8.49 6.88
C THR A 23 4.14 8.97 5.46
N VAL A 24 4.47 8.03 4.58
CA VAL A 24 4.71 8.28 3.15
C VAL A 24 4.05 7.19 2.31
N TYR A 25 3.62 7.56 1.11
CA TYR A 25 3.15 6.59 0.14
C TYR A 25 4.32 5.86 -0.50
N GLY A 26 4.12 4.60 -0.85
CA GLY A 26 5.12 3.85 -1.58
C GLY A 26 4.54 2.75 -2.45
N GLN A 27 5.24 2.47 -3.55
CA GLN A 27 4.97 1.36 -4.44
C GLN A 27 5.98 0.26 -4.22
N ILE A 28 5.50 -0.97 -4.15
CA ILE A 28 6.36 -2.12 -3.93
C ILE A 28 7.07 -2.48 -5.22
N VAL A 29 8.39 -2.54 -5.15
CA VAL A 29 9.25 -2.94 -6.26
C VAL A 29 9.44 -4.44 -6.26
N ALA A 30 9.93 -4.99 -5.14
CA ALA A 30 10.24 -6.42 -5.03
C ALA A 30 10.23 -6.90 -3.58
N PRO A 31 9.87 -8.17 -3.32
CA PRO A 31 10.05 -8.80 -2.01
C PRO A 31 11.53 -9.15 -1.75
N LEU A 32 12.05 -8.87 -0.55
CA LEU A 32 13.38 -9.35 -0.11
C LEU A 32 13.32 -10.63 0.74
N GLY A 33 12.13 -10.98 1.25
CA GLY A 33 11.93 -12.13 2.15
C GLY A 33 11.81 -11.72 3.62
N GLN A 34 11.44 -12.69 4.48
CA GLN A 34 11.16 -12.46 5.92
C GLN A 34 10.11 -11.36 6.20
N GLY A 35 9.18 -11.14 5.26
CA GLY A 35 8.19 -10.05 5.34
C GLY A 35 8.77 -8.66 5.10
N GLN A 36 9.93 -8.58 4.43
CA GLN A 36 10.52 -7.32 3.97
C GLN A 36 10.35 -7.14 2.46
N PHE A 37 10.16 -5.88 2.07
CA PHE A 37 9.91 -5.46 0.70
C PHE A 37 10.72 -4.21 0.37
N THR A 38 11.20 -4.12 -0.86
CA THR A 38 11.81 -2.93 -1.44
C THR A 38 10.66 -2.06 -1.91
N VAL A 39 10.58 -0.83 -1.39
CA VAL A 39 9.48 0.08 -1.70
C VAL A 39 10.05 1.39 -2.22
N ASN A 40 9.55 1.82 -3.37
CA ASN A 40 9.84 3.14 -3.92
C ASN A 40 8.86 4.14 -3.33
N CYS A 41 9.34 5.14 -2.60
CA CYS A 41 8.48 6.10 -1.90
C CYS A 41 8.12 7.27 -2.82
N SER A 42 7.04 8.00 -2.48
CA SER A 42 6.68 9.29 -3.10
C SER A 42 7.79 10.34 -3.02
N ASP A 43 8.68 10.21 -2.04
CA ASP A 43 9.86 11.05 -1.82
C ASP A 43 11.05 10.72 -2.76
N SER A 44 10.86 9.86 -3.78
CA SER A 44 11.92 9.34 -4.67
C SER A 44 13.01 8.50 -4.00
N VAL A 45 12.85 8.18 -2.71
CA VAL A 45 13.78 7.33 -1.96
C VAL A 45 13.29 5.89 -1.94
N THR A 46 14.17 4.94 -2.30
CA THR A 46 13.89 3.51 -2.12
C THR A 46 14.24 3.07 -0.70
N ARG A 47 13.28 2.44 -0.01
CA ARG A 47 13.42 2.03 1.40
C ARG A 47 13.12 0.54 1.55
N ILE A 48 13.68 -0.06 2.60
CA ILE A 48 13.33 -1.42 3.02
C ILE A 48 12.18 -1.32 4.00
N ALA A 49 11.00 -1.78 3.58
CA ALA A 49 9.81 -1.77 4.40
C ALA A 49 9.54 -3.15 4.99
N LYS A 50 9.22 -3.20 6.28
CA LYS A 50 8.80 -4.43 6.97
C LYS A 50 7.29 -4.44 7.17
N ILE A 51 6.63 -5.53 6.81
CA ILE A 51 5.19 -5.66 7.04
C ILE A 51 4.86 -5.75 8.53
N ARG A 52 3.92 -4.94 9.00
CA ARG A 52 3.42 -5.04 10.38
C ARG A 52 2.74 -6.38 10.58
N GLY A 53 3.00 -7.05 11.71
CA GLY A 53 2.54 -8.42 11.95
C GLY A 53 1.01 -8.62 11.87
N SER A 54 0.24 -7.55 12.10
CA SER A 54 -1.22 -7.56 11.91
C SER A 54 -1.62 -7.72 10.43
N LEU A 55 -0.91 -7.05 9.52
CA LEU A 55 -1.14 -7.13 8.08
C LEU A 55 -0.66 -8.45 7.49
N TYR A 56 0.44 -9.00 7.98
CA TYR A 56 1.02 -10.25 7.46
C TYR A 56 0.03 -11.43 7.43
N LYS A 57 -0.91 -11.45 8.38
CA LYS A 57 -1.93 -12.52 8.47
C LYS A 57 -3.16 -12.28 7.60
N THR A 58 -3.38 -11.05 7.17
CA THR A 58 -4.68 -10.61 6.64
C THR A 58 -4.61 -10.15 5.19
N VAL A 59 -3.46 -9.65 4.74
CA VAL A 59 -3.31 -9.00 3.44
C VAL A 59 -2.16 -9.62 2.67
N TRP A 60 -2.44 -10.01 1.43
CA TRP A 60 -1.41 -10.39 0.47
C TRP A 60 -0.87 -9.14 -0.23
N ILE A 61 0.46 -9.05 -0.29
CA ILE A 61 1.18 -7.92 -0.84
C ILE A 61 2.14 -8.43 -1.92
N GLY A 62 2.09 -7.82 -3.10
CA GLY A 62 2.93 -8.16 -4.26
C GLY A 62 3.65 -6.94 -4.84
N PRO A 63 4.46 -7.14 -5.88
CA PRO A 63 5.04 -6.03 -6.65
C PRO A 63 3.93 -5.17 -7.27
N ASN A 64 4.21 -3.89 -7.46
CA ASN A 64 3.31 -2.83 -7.94
C ASN A 64 2.12 -2.47 -7.03
N ASP A 65 1.97 -3.12 -5.88
CA ASP A 65 0.97 -2.68 -4.89
C ASP A 65 1.35 -1.34 -4.25
N ILE A 66 0.35 -0.50 -4.02
CA ILE A 66 0.49 0.77 -3.31
C ILE A 66 0.20 0.58 -1.82
N VAL A 67 1.12 1.05 -1.00
CA VAL A 67 1.07 0.90 0.45
C VAL A 67 1.36 2.22 1.17
N LEU A 68 0.85 2.32 2.39
CA LEU A 68 1.22 3.34 3.34
C LEU A 68 2.40 2.84 4.17
N LEU A 69 3.48 3.60 4.16
CA LEU A 69 4.67 3.38 4.97
C LEU A 69 4.68 4.35 6.14
N SER A 70 5.04 3.85 7.32
CA SER A 70 5.44 4.66 8.47
C SER A 70 6.96 4.67 8.57
N LEU A 71 7.54 5.86 8.48
CA LEU A 71 8.96 6.12 8.65
C LEU A 71 9.32 6.08 10.14
N ARG A 72 10.52 5.58 10.46
CA ARG A 72 11.04 5.63 11.82
C ARG A 72 11.96 6.82 11.98
N GLU A 73 11.68 7.66 12.97
CA GLU A 73 12.60 8.71 13.40
C GLU A 73 13.92 8.06 13.84
N GLY A 74 14.98 8.26 13.04
CA GLY A 74 16.32 7.74 13.27
C GLY A 74 16.86 6.77 12.20
N ASN A 75 16.01 6.20 11.34
CA ASN A 75 16.47 5.34 10.24
C ASN A 75 15.68 5.62 8.94
N PRO A 76 16.10 6.58 8.10
CA PRO A 76 15.36 6.92 6.87
C PRO A 76 15.30 5.76 5.88
N ASN A 77 16.28 4.84 5.89
CA ASN A 77 16.30 3.71 4.95
C ASN A 77 15.31 2.58 5.33
N ARG A 78 14.70 2.64 6.52
CA ARG A 78 13.80 1.59 7.03
C ARG A 78 12.43 2.18 7.33
N ALA A 79 11.41 1.44 6.95
CA ALA A 79 10.02 1.79 7.21
C ALA A 79 9.22 0.56 7.64
N ASP A 80 8.05 0.78 8.22
CA ASP A 80 7.05 -0.26 8.46
C ASP A 80 5.85 -0.06 7.53
N ILE A 81 5.31 -1.14 6.98
CA ILE A 81 4.07 -1.12 6.18
C ILE A 81 2.90 -1.10 7.15
N GLU A 82 2.10 -0.04 7.09
CA GLU A 82 0.93 0.15 7.94
C GLU A 82 -0.37 -0.30 7.29
N LEU A 83 -0.54 -0.02 6.00
CA LEU A 83 -1.75 -0.32 5.24
C LEU A 83 -1.43 -0.60 3.76
N LYS A 84 -2.20 -1.49 3.14
CA LYS A 84 -2.26 -1.63 1.67
C LYS A 84 -3.52 -0.95 1.18
N TYR A 85 -3.40 -0.10 0.16
CA TYR A 85 -4.54 0.54 -0.46
C TYR A 85 -5.17 -0.40 -1.49
N MET A 86 -6.50 -0.48 -1.46
CA MET A 86 -7.29 -1.12 -2.51
C MET A 86 -7.39 -0.21 -3.73
N PRO A 87 -7.66 -0.76 -4.92
CA PRO A 87 -7.76 0.03 -6.15
C PRO A 87 -8.79 1.17 -6.08
N LYS A 88 -9.86 1.01 -5.29
CA LYS A 88 -10.84 2.09 -5.05
C LYS A 88 -10.23 3.27 -4.29
N GLU A 89 -9.42 2.97 -3.28
CA GLU A 89 -8.78 3.97 -2.44
C GLU A 89 -7.68 4.70 -3.22
N ILE A 90 -6.93 3.96 -4.05
CA ILE A 90 -5.91 4.53 -4.96
C ILE A 90 -6.55 5.58 -5.89
N LYS A 91 -7.76 5.36 -6.41
CA LYS A 91 -8.45 6.37 -7.22
C LYS A 91 -8.73 7.65 -6.44
N ILE A 92 -9.18 7.53 -5.20
CA ILE A 92 -9.46 8.69 -4.35
C ILE A 92 -8.15 9.44 -4.07
N LEU A 93 -7.06 8.72 -3.79
CA LEU A 93 -5.75 9.33 -3.58
C LEU A 93 -5.24 10.06 -4.84
N LYS A 94 -5.45 9.50 -6.03
CA LYS A 94 -5.14 10.15 -7.31
C LYS A 94 -5.99 11.39 -7.57
N ASP A 95 -7.30 11.29 -7.32
CA ASP A 95 -8.25 12.40 -7.50
C ASP A 95 -7.92 13.58 -6.57
N ASN A 96 -7.35 13.30 -5.40
CA ASN A 96 -6.90 14.29 -4.43
C ASN A 96 -5.43 14.73 -4.62
N ASP A 97 -4.77 14.36 -5.72
CA ASP A 97 -3.39 14.76 -6.06
C ASP A 97 -2.30 14.34 -5.05
N TYR A 98 -2.57 13.33 -4.21
CA TYR A 98 -1.60 12.86 -3.21
C TYR A 98 -0.54 11.91 -3.75
N ILE A 99 -0.81 11.26 -4.89
CA ILE A 99 0.09 10.33 -5.56
C ILE A 99 0.11 10.57 -7.07
N GLU A 100 1.29 10.54 -7.68
CA GLU A 100 1.45 10.72 -9.13
C GLU A 100 1.05 9.45 -9.91
N ASP A 101 0.60 9.62 -11.16
CA ASP A 101 0.24 8.51 -12.05
C ASP A 101 1.44 7.60 -12.41
N THR A 102 2.66 8.13 -12.20
CA THR A 102 3.94 7.41 -12.32
C THR A 102 3.96 6.10 -11.54
N PHE A 103 3.34 6.06 -10.35
CA PHE A 103 3.24 4.84 -9.52
C PHE A 103 2.39 3.73 -10.13
N THR A 104 1.64 4.00 -11.20
CA THR A 104 0.81 3.00 -11.91
C THR A 104 1.47 2.54 -13.22
N SER A 105 2.52 3.22 -13.68
CA SER A 105 3.07 3.08 -15.04
C SER A 105 4.00 1.86 -15.25
N GLY A 106 3.98 0.89 -14.33
CA GLY A 106 4.96 -0.20 -14.26
C GLY A 106 4.76 -1.40 -15.19
N ASP A 107 3.59 -1.58 -15.83
CA ASP A 107 3.38 -2.72 -16.74
C ASP A 107 2.39 -2.45 -17.89
N PRO A 108 2.77 -2.65 -19.17
CA PRO A 108 1.86 -2.66 -20.32
C PRO A 108 0.98 -3.92 -20.40
N ASN A 109 1.21 -4.92 -19.53
CA ASN A 109 0.29 -6.04 -19.30
C ASN A 109 -0.67 -5.70 -18.17
N GLY A 110 -1.35 -4.57 -18.33
CA GLY A 110 -2.34 -4.11 -17.38
C GLY A 110 -3.34 -5.22 -17.10
N VAL A 111 -3.37 -5.70 -15.86
CA VAL A 111 -4.64 -6.04 -15.25
C VAL A 111 -5.45 -4.76 -15.40
N LYS A 112 -6.27 -4.71 -16.46
CA LYS A 112 -7.37 -3.77 -16.52
C LYS A 112 -8.15 -4.06 -15.25
N ILE A 113 -8.04 -3.14 -14.30
CA ILE A 113 -9.01 -3.11 -13.22
C ILE A 113 -10.26 -2.63 -13.95
N ASP A 114 -11.05 -3.56 -14.47
CA ASP A 114 -12.30 -3.26 -15.14
C ASP A 114 -13.17 -2.51 -14.13
N PHE A 115 -13.23 -1.19 -14.31
CA PHE A 115 -13.82 -0.25 -13.38
C PHE A 115 -15.35 -0.15 -13.52
N ASP A 116 -15.96 -1.04 -14.30
CA ASP A 116 -17.38 -1.03 -14.67
C ASP A 116 -18.20 -2.15 -14.01
N GLN A 117 -17.58 -3.10 -13.30
CA GLN A 117 -18.32 -4.16 -12.58
C GLN A 117 -18.21 -4.00 -11.06
N ILE A 118 -19.03 -3.11 -10.51
CA ILE A 118 -19.52 -3.15 -9.12
C ILE A 118 -21.03 -3.03 -9.10
#